data_AF-A0A7H1M938-F1
#
_entry.id   AF-A0A7H1M938-F1
#
_cell.length_a   1.000
_cell.length_b   1.000
_cell.length_c   1.000
_cell.angle_alpha   90.00
_cell.angle_beta   90.00
_cell.angle_gamma   90.00
#
_symmetry.space_group_name_H-M   'P 1'
#
loop_
_entity.id
_entity.type
_entity.pdbx_description
1 polymer ?
#
loop_
_entity_poly.entity_id
_entity_poly.type
_entity_poly.pdbx_seq_one_letter_code
_entity_poly.pdbx_strand_id
1 'polypeptide(L)'
;MFYQIPERTRRLPLVFLHGYGGSMRAWQTTPDGREGFQNIFLRKRYPVYLVDQPRCGQSGRSTVGAEIQAVPDDQFWFARFRIGTYPDFNPGVAFPQDKESLQQFFRTITPDTGPTDAAAVTAGMGALFDKTGGGILITHSAGGAFGWLIAGQNPNVKAVAAYEPGNFPFPAKCRR
;
A
#
# COMPACT_ATOMS: atom_id res chain seq x y z
N MET A 1 10.64 1.93 6.68
CA MET A 1 10.21 0.51 6.63
C MET A 1 10.09 -0.01 8.04
N PHE A 2 9.02 -0.73 8.32
CA PHE A 2 8.78 -1.44 9.57
C PHE A 2 8.66 -2.95 9.28
N TYR A 3 9.13 -3.82 10.18
CA TYR A 3 8.96 -5.26 10.00
C TYR A 3 8.80 -6.01 11.33
N GLN A 4 8.09 -7.14 11.28
CA GLN A 4 7.93 -8.08 12.38
C GLN A 4 8.14 -9.51 11.88
N ILE A 5 8.90 -10.29 12.64
CA ILE A 5 9.21 -11.69 12.33
C ILE A 5 8.69 -12.55 13.49
N PRO A 6 7.72 -13.45 13.26
CA PRO A 6 7.24 -14.37 14.30
C PRO A 6 8.28 -15.48 14.54
N GLU A 7 8.32 -16.09 15.72
CA GLU A 7 9.36 -17.11 16.05
C GLU A 7 9.36 -18.32 15.09
N ARG A 8 8.19 -18.83 14.73
CA ARG A 8 8.03 -19.94 13.78
C ARG A 8 7.56 -19.38 12.45
N THR A 9 8.47 -19.08 11.54
CA THR A 9 8.15 -18.36 10.30
C THR A 9 7.74 -19.28 9.16
N ARG A 10 6.84 -18.78 8.31
CA ARG A 10 6.70 -19.23 6.92
C ARG A 10 7.95 -18.81 6.14
N ARG A 11 8.33 -19.62 5.14
CA ARG A 11 9.55 -19.39 4.34
C ARG A 11 9.57 -18.05 3.61
N LEU A 12 8.44 -17.63 3.05
CA LEU A 12 8.36 -16.39 2.28
C LEU A 12 7.73 -15.27 3.14
N PRO A 13 8.41 -14.12 3.32
CA PRO A 13 7.81 -12.94 3.92
C PRO A 13 6.72 -12.34 3.03
N LEU A 14 5.82 -11.58 3.64
CA LEU A 14 4.89 -10.70 2.93
C LEU A 14 5.42 -9.27 2.99
N VAL A 15 5.55 -8.64 1.83
CA VAL A 15 6.05 -7.27 1.67
C VAL A 15 4.91 -6.41 1.14
N PHE A 16 4.46 -5.44 1.93
CA PHE A 16 3.28 -4.63 1.62
C PHE A 16 3.66 -3.24 1.11
N LEU A 17 3.11 -2.87 -0.04
CA LEU A 17 3.30 -1.58 -0.71
C LEU A 17 1.95 -0.87 -0.88
N HIS A 18 1.79 0.26 -0.21
CA HIS A 18 0.55 1.06 -0.23
C HIS A 18 0.31 1.74 -1.59
N GLY A 19 -0.89 2.32 -1.76
CA GLY A 19 -1.26 3.13 -2.92
C GLY A 19 -0.94 4.61 -2.75
N TYR A 20 -1.42 5.45 -3.68
CA TYR A 20 -1.28 6.90 -3.62
C TYR A 20 -2.06 7.51 -2.44
N GLY A 21 -1.60 8.65 -1.92
CA GLY A 21 -2.27 9.37 -0.84
C GLY A 21 -2.30 8.60 0.49
N GLY A 22 -1.29 7.78 0.75
CA GLY A 22 -1.29 6.86 1.88
C GLY A 22 0.11 6.53 2.38
N SER A 23 0.15 5.65 3.37
CA SER A 23 1.36 5.12 3.98
C SER A 23 1.15 3.65 4.34
N MET A 24 2.14 3.03 4.97
CA MET A 24 2.03 1.70 5.58
C MET A 24 0.86 1.58 6.54
N ARG A 25 0.31 2.70 7.04
CA ARG A 25 -0.91 2.76 7.87
C ARG A 25 -2.09 2.00 7.26
N ALA A 26 -2.16 1.92 5.93
CA ALA A 26 -3.19 1.17 5.19
C ALA A 26 -3.29 -0.32 5.57
N TRP A 27 -2.21 -0.90 6.08
CA TRP A 27 -2.12 -2.33 6.40
C TRP A 27 -2.21 -2.64 7.90
N GLN A 28 -2.28 -1.59 8.73
CA GLN A 28 -2.34 -1.69 10.18
C GLN A 28 -3.81 -1.66 10.67
N THR A 29 -4.06 -1.39 11.95
CA THR A 29 -5.39 -1.34 12.57
C THR A 29 -6.45 -0.64 11.69
N THR A 30 -7.60 -1.25 11.46
CA THR A 30 -8.66 -0.65 10.62
C THR A 30 -9.19 0.66 11.24
N PRO A 31 -9.92 1.50 10.47
CA PRO A 31 -10.46 2.75 11.00
C PRO A 31 -11.36 2.58 12.24
N ASP A 32 -12.06 1.44 12.33
CA ASP A 32 -12.91 1.04 13.46
C ASP A 32 -12.18 0.22 14.55
N GLY A 33 -10.85 0.18 14.53
CA GLY A 33 -10.06 -0.42 15.61
C GLY A 33 -9.85 -1.94 15.52
N ARG A 34 -10.38 -2.62 14.50
CA ARG A 34 -10.08 -4.05 14.25
C ARG A 34 -8.64 -4.22 13.77
N GLU A 35 -8.19 -5.47 13.78
CA GLU A 35 -6.86 -5.79 13.27
C GLU A 35 -6.76 -5.65 11.76
N GLY A 36 -5.66 -5.04 11.31
CA GLY A 36 -5.27 -5.03 9.91
C GLY A 36 -4.47 -6.26 9.49
N PHE A 37 -4.08 -6.27 8.21
CA PHE A 37 -3.27 -7.32 7.61
C PHE A 37 -1.93 -7.53 8.33
N GLN A 38 -1.33 -6.47 8.89
CA GLN A 38 -0.14 -6.56 9.72
C GLN A 38 -0.27 -7.64 10.80
N ASN A 39 -1.28 -7.53 11.67
CA ASN A 39 -1.46 -8.45 12.80
C ASN A 39 -2.03 -9.80 12.34
N ILE A 40 -2.96 -9.79 11.38
CA ILE A 40 -3.59 -11.01 10.86
C ILE A 40 -2.53 -11.94 10.27
N PHE A 41 -1.63 -11.43 9.42
CA PHE A 41 -0.61 -12.27 8.79
C PHE A 41 0.56 -12.61 9.71
N LEU A 42 0.91 -11.71 10.64
CA LEU A 42 1.88 -12.02 11.69
C LEU A 42 1.40 -13.22 12.53
N ARG A 43 0.14 -13.24 12.95
CA ARG A 43 -0.47 -14.38 13.68
C ARG A 43 -0.50 -15.66 12.84
N LYS A 44 -0.65 -15.52 11.51
CA LYS A 44 -0.55 -16.63 10.56
C LYS A 44 0.89 -17.07 10.25
N ARG A 45 1.86 -16.60 11.04
CA ARG A 45 3.27 -16.98 10.99
C ARG A 45 4.03 -16.46 9.77
N TYR A 46 3.52 -15.45 9.06
CA TYR A 46 4.31 -14.78 8.03
C TYR A 46 5.20 -13.70 8.66
N PRO A 47 6.49 -13.60 8.27
CA PRO A 47 7.21 -12.35 8.45
C PRO A 47 6.51 -11.24 7.63
N VAL A 48 6.32 -10.08 8.23
CA VAL A 48 5.57 -8.96 7.64
C VAL A 48 6.50 -7.76 7.52
N TYR A 49 6.61 -7.21 6.31
CA TYR A 49 7.35 -5.99 6.01
C TYR A 49 6.38 -4.95 5.46
N LEU A 50 6.27 -3.81 6.14
CA LEU A 50 5.47 -2.69 5.67
C LEU A 50 6.39 -1.56 5.19
N VAL A 51 6.13 -1.07 3.99
CA VAL A 51 6.99 -0.09 3.33
C VAL A 51 6.19 1.18 3.06
N ASP A 52 6.73 2.30 3.55
CA ASP A 52 6.39 3.63 3.05
C ASP A 52 7.22 3.90 1.79
N GLN A 53 6.52 4.20 0.69
CA GLN A 53 7.16 4.62 -0.56
C GLN A 53 8.04 5.86 -0.33
N PRO A 54 9.14 6.06 -1.09
CA PRO A 54 9.88 7.30 -1.07
C PRO A 54 8.95 8.51 -1.15
N ARG A 55 9.18 9.52 -0.31
CA ARG A 55 8.38 10.75 -0.22
C ARG A 55 6.98 10.57 0.39
N CYS A 56 6.68 9.42 0.99
CA CYS A 56 5.40 9.17 1.68
C CYS A 56 5.63 8.84 3.16
N GLY A 57 4.73 9.23 4.05
CA GLY A 57 4.74 8.81 5.46
C GLY A 57 6.08 9.01 6.16
N GLN A 58 6.62 7.95 6.79
CA GLN A 58 7.92 7.99 7.45
C GLN A 58 9.12 8.06 6.48
N SER A 59 8.89 7.80 5.19
CA SER A 59 9.86 7.99 4.11
C SER A 59 9.79 9.41 3.51
N GLY A 60 9.26 10.39 4.25
CA GLY A 60 9.00 11.76 3.79
C GLY A 60 10.22 12.67 3.62
N ARG A 61 11.45 12.22 3.93
CA ARG A 61 12.68 13.02 3.71
C ARG A 61 13.03 13.05 2.21
N SER A 62 12.36 13.94 1.48
CA SER A 62 12.59 14.14 0.04
C SER A 62 13.97 14.72 -0.24
N THR A 63 14.54 14.35 -1.40
CA THR A 63 15.78 14.94 -1.96
C THR A 63 15.49 16.01 -3.01
N VAL A 64 14.22 16.30 -3.27
CA VAL A 64 13.75 17.35 -4.17
C VAL A 64 12.75 18.24 -3.45
N GLY A 65 12.77 19.54 -3.74
CA GLY A 65 11.81 20.48 -3.19
C GLY A 65 10.41 20.23 -3.71
N ALA A 66 9.40 20.43 -2.86
CA ALA A 66 8.00 20.36 -3.22
C ALA A 66 7.17 21.25 -2.29
N GLU A 67 6.06 21.77 -2.81
CA GLU A 67 5.07 22.50 -2.03
C GLU A 67 3.94 21.54 -1.64
N ILE A 68 3.57 21.52 -0.36
CA ILE A 68 2.47 20.69 0.15
C ILE A 68 1.27 21.61 0.34
N GLN A 69 0.28 21.48 -0.55
CA GLN A 69 -0.97 22.24 -0.48
C GLN A 69 -1.93 21.61 0.52
N ALA A 70 -2.62 22.46 1.28
CA ALA A 70 -3.77 22.03 2.08
C ALA A 70 -4.98 21.90 1.15
N VAL A 71 -5.47 20.67 0.95
CA VAL A 71 -6.62 20.38 0.09
C VAL A 71 -7.71 19.69 0.93
N PRO A 72 -8.89 20.30 1.12
CA PRO A 72 -9.99 19.68 1.87
C PRO A 72 -10.79 18.72 0.97
N ASP A 73 -10.21 17.57 0.64
CA ASP A 73 -10.73 16.63 -0.37
C ASP A 73 -11.27 15.31 0.20
N ASP A 74 -11.68 15.27 1.47
CA ASP A 74 -12.28 14.09 2.13
C ASP A 74 -13.41 13.46 1.29
N GLN A 75 -14.27 14.28 0.68
CA GLN A 75 -15.38 13.83 -0.16
C GLN A 75 -14.90 13.14 -1.44
N PHE A 76 -13.79 13.61 -2.01
CA PHE A 76 -13.16 12.98 -3.17
C PHE A 76 -12.65 11.60 -2.80
N TRP A 77 -11.98 11.44 -1.65
CA TRP A 77 -11.51 10.13 -1.19
C TRP A 77 -12.66 9.18 -0.88
N PHE A 78 -13.72 9.67 -0.23
CA PHE A 78 -14.92 8.88 0.06
C PHE A 78 -15.54 8.28 -1.22
N ALA A 79 -15.73 9.11 -2.25
CA ALA A 79 -16.27 8.68 -3.53
C ALA A 79 -15.28 7.80 -4.32
N ARG A 80 -14.00 8.17 -4.35
CA ARG A 80 -12.94 7.44 -5.08
C ARG A 80 -12.77 6.02 -4.56
N PHE A 81 -12.90 5.79 -3.26
CA PHE A 81 -12.84 4.46 -2.65
C PHE A 81 -14.18 3.72 -2.64
N ARG A 82 -15.20 4.27 -3.32
CA ARG A 82 -16.52 3.66 -3.51
C ARG A 82 -17.20 3.33 -2.17
N ILE A 83 -16.92 4.12 -1.14
CA ILE A 83 -17.60 4.02 0.16
C ILE A 83 -19.07 4.43 -0.02
N GLY A 84 -19.30 5.45 -0.84
CA GLY A 84 -20.61 5.94 -1.23
C GLY A 84 -20.53 7.27 -1.97
N THR A 85 -21.64 7.99 -2.00
CA THR A 85 -21.70 9.38 -2.46
C THR A 85 -21.83 10.26 -1.22
N TYR A 86 -20.73 10.92 -0.81
CA TYR A 86 -20.69 11.63 0.47
C TYR A 86 -21.89 12.58 0.66
N PRO A 87 -22.57 12.56 1.83
CA PRO A 87 -22.26 11.78 3.04
C PRO A 87 -22.88 10.37 3.08
N ASP A 88 -23.60 9.95 2.05
CA ASP A 88 -24.37 8.71 2.03
C ASP A 88 -23.50 7.50 1.67
N PHE A 89 -23.61 6.44 2.48
CA PHE A 89 -22.93 5.16 2.25
C PHE A 89 -23.65 4.32 1.20
N ASN A 90 -22.88 3.58 0.40
CA ASN A 90 -23.46 2.60 -0.52
C ASN A 90 -24.18 1.48 0.25
N PRO A 91 -25.36 0.99 -0.22
CA PRO A 91 -26.03 -0.15 0.39
C PRO A 91 -25.12 -1.37 0.49
N GLY A 92 -24.97 -1.93 1.70
CA GLY A 92 -24.16 -3.13 1.94
C GLY A 92 -22.64 -2.92 1.89
N VAL A 93 -22.16 -1.66 1.87
CA VAL A 93 -20.72 -1.39 1.88
C VAL A 93 -20.05 -2.00 3.12
N ALA A 94 -18.96 -2.74 2.91
CA ALA A 94 -18.18 -3.36 3.98
C ALA A 94 -17.21 -2.38 4.65
N PHE A 95 -17.67 -1.15 4.88
CA PHE A 95 -16.92 -0.08 5.53
C PHE A 95 -17.67 0.36 6.81
N PRO A 96 -16.98 0.60 7.94
CA PRO A 96 -17.61 1.03 9.18
C PRO A 96 -18.30 2.40 9.01
N GLN A 97 -19.57 2.51 9.40
CA GLN A 97 -20.42 3.65 9.05
C GLN A 97 -20.55 4.69 10.18
N ASP A 98 -19.91 4.45 11.33
CA ASP A 98 -19.88 5.43 12.43
C ASP A 98 -18.94 6.61 12.12
N LYS A 99 -19.23 7.74 12.75
CA LYS A 99 -18.53 9.01 12.51
C LYS A 99 -17.07 8.92 12.89
N GLU A 100 -16.77 8.23 13.99
CA GLU A 100 -15.43 8.08 14.53
C GLU A 100 -14.54 7.31 13.55
N SER A 101 -15.02 6.19 13.01
CA SER A 101 -14.32 5.41 11.99
C SER A 101 -14.08 6.20 10.71
N LEU A 102 -15.07 6.96 10.25
CA LEU A 102 -14.90 7.81 9.06
C LEU A 102 -13.82 8.88 9.29
N GLN A 103 -13.80 9.50 10.47
CA GLN A 103 -12.76 10.47 10.86
C GLN A 103 -11.39 9.82 10.97
N GLN A 104 -11.29 8.61 11.51
CA GLN A 104 -10.03 7.86 11.54
C GLN A 104 -9.54 7.54 10.13
N PHE A 105 -10.45 7.19 9.22
CA PHE A 105 -10.12 6.91 7.83
C PHE A 105 -9.48 8.11 7.13
N PHE A 106 -10.10 9.30 7.20
CA PHE A 106 -9.53 10.51 6.59
C PHE A 106 -8.13 10.86 7.15
N ARG A 107 -7.89 10.60 8.44
CA ARG A 107 -6.56 10.79 9.06
C ARG A 107 -5.50 9.78 8.62
N THR A 108 -5.86 8.74 7.87
CA THR A 108 -4.88 7.83 7.27
C THR A 108 -4.33 8.34 5.94
N ILE A 109 -5.01 9.31 5.32
CA ILE A 109 -4.56 9.97 4.09
C ILE A 109 -3.41 10.90 4.43
N THR A 110 -2.32 10.80 3.68
CA THR A 110 -1.11 11.62 3.87
C THR A 110 -0.66 12.18 2.52
N PRO A 111 -0.13 13.41 2.48
CA PRO A 111 0.46 13.95 1.26
C PRO A 111 1.78 13.25 0.93
N ASP A 112 2.15 13.34 -0.35
CA ASP A 112 3.51 13.07 -0.80
C ASP A 112 4.37 14.33 -0.61
N THR A 113 5.61 14.17 -0.13
CA THR A 113 6.57 15.27 0.08
C THR A 113 7.40 15.59 -1.16
N GLY A 114 6.92 15.16 -2.33
CA GLY A 114 7.50 15.40 -3.64
C GLY A 114 6.85 14.54 -4.72
N PRO A 115 7.22 14.71 -6.00
CA PRO A 115 6.61 13.96 -7.09
C PRO A 115 6.84 12.46 -6.91
N THR A 116 5.91 11.63 -7.39
CA THR A 116 6.10 10.18 -7.41
C THR A 116 7.31 9.79 -8.26
N ASP A 117 8.13 8.86 -7.78
CA ASP A 117 9.38 8.44 -8.43
C ASP A 117 9.41 6.92 -8.56
N ALA A 118 8.96 6.42 -9.71
CA ALA A 118 8.85 4.99 -9.96
C ALA A 118 10.22 4.27 -9.88
N ALA A 119 11.30 4.93 -10.29
CA ALA A 119 12.65 4.38 -10.23
C ALA A 119 13.12 4.23 -8.78
N ALA A 120 12.91 5.26 -7.95
CA ALA A 120 13.25 5.21 -6.53
C ALA A 120 12.41 4.14 -5.78
N VAL A 121 11.10 4.06 -6.06
CA VAL A 121 10.22 3.02 -5.49
C VAL A 121 10.73 1.63 -5.88
N THR A 122 10.99 1.41 -7.17
CA THR A 122 11.39 0.10 -7.69
C THR A 122 12.76 -0.33 -7.17
N ALA A 123 13.73 0.60 -7.12
CA ALA A 123 15.06 0.34 -6.57
C ALA A 123 15.01 0.02 -5.07
N GLY A 124 14.27 0.80 -4.27
CA GLY A 124 14.14 0.57 -2.83
C GLY A 124 13.47 -0.78 -2.51
N MET A 125 12.41 -1.11 -3.25
CA MET A 125 11.73 -2.40 -3.12
C MET A 125 12.61 -3.56 -3.60
N GLY A 126 13.33 -3.38 -4.71
CA GLY A 126 14.29 -4.37 -5.21
C GLY A 126 15.35 -4.72 -4.17
N ALA A 127 15.98 -3.69 -3.57
CA ALA A 127 16.96 -3.88 -2.51
C ALA A 127 16.39 -4.63 -1.28
N LEU A 128 15.11 -4.41 -0.95
CA LEU A 128 14.44 -5.16 0.12
C LEU A 128 14.22 -6.63 -0.27
N PHE A 129 13.81 -6.92 -1.50
CA PHE A 129 13.65 -8.29 -1.99
C PHE A 129 15.00 -9.03 -2.07
N ASP A 130 16.07 -8.34 -2.43
CA ASP A 130 17.42 -8.90 -2.44
C ASP A 130 17.89 -9.22 -1.03
N LYS A 131 17.65 -8.30 -0.07
CA LYS A 131 17.97 -8.51 1.35
C LYS A 131 17.20 -9.67 1.98
N THR A 132 15.94 -9.85 1.61
CA THR A 132 15.10 -10.94 2.14
C THR A 132 15.35 -12.28 1.43
N GLY A 133 16.00 -12.28 0.26
CA GLY A 133 16.28 -13.48 -0.53
C GLY A 133 15.03 -14.12 -1.15
N GLY A 134 13.89 -13.43 -1.09
CA GLY A 134 12.61 -13.95 -1.55
C GLY A 134 11.43 -13.34 -0.80
N GLY A 135 10.28 -13.16 -1.47
CA GLY A 135 9.06 -12.76 -0.79
C GLY A 135 7.83 -12.71 -1.69
N ILE A 136 6.68 -12.47 -1.08
CA ILE A 136 5.41 -12.23 -1.77
C ILE A 136 5.12 -10.73 -1.68
N LEU A 137 4.97 -10.08 -2.84
CA LEU A 137 4.65 -8.67 -2.93
C LEU A 137 3.14 -8.47 -2.85
N ILE A 138 2.69 -7.70 -1.85
CA ILE A 138 1.29 -7.33 -1.67
C ILE A 138 1.14 -5.85 -2.00
N THR A 139 0.27 -5.52 -2.94
CA THR A 139 0.11 -4.14 -3.42
C THR A 139 -1.35 -3.66 -3.39
N HIS A 140 -1.54 -2.34 -3.35
CA HIS A 140 -2.85 -1.71 -3.45
C HIS A 140 -2.82 -0.52 -4.42
N SER A 141 -3.85 -0.38 -5.26
CA SER A 141 -4.07 0.82 -6.10
C SER A 141 -2.82 1.19 -6.92
N ALA A 142 -2.32 2.42 -6.83
CA ALA A 142 -1.11 2.88 -7.52
C ALA A 142 0.14 2.02 -7.20
N GLY A 143 0.22 1.44 -6.00
CA GLY A 143 1.27 0.48 -5.64
C GLY A 143 1.25 -0.77 -6.51
N GLY A 144 0.10 -1.12 -7.10
CA GLY A 144 -0.03 -2.19 -8.08
C GLY A 144 0.77 -1.94 -9.36
N ALA A 145 0.74 -0.70 -9.87
CA ALA A 145 1.51 -0.33 -11.06
C ALA A 145 3.02 -0.50 -10.83
N PHE A 146 3.53 -0.07 -9.67
CA PHE A 146 4.92 -0.32 -9.29
C PHE A 146 5.18 -1.79 -9.01
N GLY A 147 4.21 -2.50 -8.42
CA GLY A 147 4.32 -3.92 -8.12
C GLY A 147 4.64 -4.78 -9.33
N TRP A 148 4.03 -4.47 -10.48
CA TRP A 148 4.32 -5.17 -11.73
C TRP A 148 5.72 -4.89 -12.26
N LEU A 149 6.21 -3.64 -12.13
CA LEU A 149 7.58 -3.29 -12.50
C LEU A 149 8.60 -3.99 -11.61
N ILE A 150 8.39 -3.95 -10.29
CA ILE A 150 9.25 -4.61 -9.30
C ILE A 150 9.31 -6.12 -9.56
N ALA A 151 8.15 -6.76 -9.74
CA ALA A 151 8.09 -8.20 -9.99
C ALA A 151 8.73 -8.60 -11.32
N GLY A 152 8.58 -7.78 -12.37
CA GLY A 152 9.21 -8.04 -13.67
C GLY A 152 10.72 -7.87 -13.68
N GLN A 153 11.27 -7.09 -12.74
CA GLN A 153 12.70 -6.76 -12.69
C GLN A 153 13.48 -7.51 -11.60
N ASN A 154 12.80 -8.12 -10.62
CA ASN A 154 13.45 -8.78 -9.50
C ASN A 154 12.97 -10.24 -9.32
N PRO A 155 13.83 -11.25 -9.58
CA PRO A 155 13.47 -12.66 -9.46
C PRO A 155 13.25 -13.13 -8.02
N ASN A 156 13.58 -12.32 -7.01
CA ASN A 156 13.28 -12.59 -5.61
C ASN A 156 11.81 -12.32 -5.27
N VAL A 157 11.05 -11.62 -6.13
CA VAL A 157 9.58 -11.59 -6.02
C VAL A 157 9.03 -12.94 -6.48
N LYS A 158 8.51 -13.74 -5.55
CA LYS A 158 8.02 -15.10 -5.83
C LYS A 158 6.54 -15.16 -6.17
N ALA A 159 5.78 -14.16 -5.76
CA ALA A 159 4.38 -13.99 -6.12
C ALA A 159 3.95 -12.54 -5.90
N VAL A 160 2.87 -12.13 -6.58
CA VAL A 160 2.21 -10.83 -6.39
C VAL A 160 0.74 -11.06 -6.05
N ALA A 161 0.25 -10.39 -5.00
CA ALA A 161 -1.18 -10.24 -4.75
C ALA A 161 -1.53 -8.75 -4.78
N ALA A 162 -2.32 -8.36 -5.77
CA ALA A 162 -2.66 -6.96 -6.03
C ALA A 162 -4.14 -6.69 -5.74
N TYR A 163 -4.39 -5.75 -4.83
CA TYR A 163 -5.73 -5.27 -4.50
C TYR A 163 -6.04 -4.04 -5.34
N GLU A 164 -6.97 -4.17 -6.29
CA GLU A 164 -7.42 -3.09 -7.17
C GLU A 164 -6.28 -2.29 -7.82
N PRO A 165 -5.34 -2.94 -8.53
CA PRO A 165 -4.17 -2.25 -9.06
C PRO A 165 -4.59 -1.20 -10.10
N GLY A 166 -3.94 -0.04 -10.03
CA GLY A 166 -4.24 1.09 -10.93
C GLY A 166 -3.79 0.87 -12.37
N ASN A 167 -2.95 -0.14 -12.64
CA ASN A 167 -2.53 -0.53 -13.97
C ASN A 167 -2.19 -2.03 -14.03
N PHE A 168 -2.18 -2.60 -15.24
CA PHE A 168 -1.81 -3.98 -15.51
C PHE A 168 -0.80 -4.07 -16.66
N PRO A 169 0.19 -4.99 -16.60
CA PRO A 169 1.05 -5.25 -17.74
C PRO A 169 0.26 -6.02 -18.79
N PHE A 170 0.21 -5.49 -20.01
CA PHE A 170 -0.30 -6.20 -21.17
C PHE A 170 0.86 -6.58 -22.09
N PRO A 171 0.88 -7.81 -22.62
CA PRO A 171 1.88 -8.16 -23.64
C PRO A 171 1.67 -7.27 -24.87
N ALA A 172 2.76 -6.81 -25.47
CA ALA A 172 2.70 -5.99 -26.69
C ALA A 172 2.00 -6.69 -27.87
N LYS A 173 1.89 -8.03 -27.81
CA LYS A 173 1.11 -8.85 -28.73
C LYS A 173 0.46 -10.00 -27.96
N CYS A 174 -0.85 -10.16 -28.07
CA CYS A 174 -1.52 -11.41 -27.66
C CYS A 174 -1.05 -12.52 -28.61
N ARG A 175 -0.40 -13.56 -28.09
CA ARG A 175 -0.22 -14.80 -28.85
C ARG A 175 -1.61 -15.43 -29.03
N ARG A 176 -2.04 -15.58 -30.27
CA ARG A 176 -3.18 -16.43 -30.64
C ARG A 176 -2.78 -17.89 -30.49
#